data_AF-W1XKV6-F1
#
_entry.id   AF-W1XKV6-F1
#
_cell.length_a   1.000
_cell.length_b   1.000
_cell.length_c   1.000
_cell.angle_alpha   90.00
_cell.angle_beta   90.00
_cell.angle_gamma   90.00
#
_symmetry.space_group_name_H-M   'P 1'
#
loop_
_entity.id
_entity.type
_entity.pdbx_description
1 polymer ?
#
loop_
_entity_poly.entity_id
_entity_poly.type
_entity_poly.pdbx_seq_one_letter_code
_entity_poly.pdbx_strand_id
1 'polypeptide(L)' 'MAQLVKAAQAGFDEKNDALVTVEPIASGIEIELTSKVMRQYGDQIKSVILNTVKEAGYDGVKVIVQDK' A
#
# COMPACT_ATOMS: atom_id res chain seq x y z
N MET A 1 1.87 -18.29 -4.88
CA MET A 1 1.75 -16.94 -4.31
C MET A 1 3.10 -16.58 -3.74
N ALA A 2 3.63 -15.42 -4.11
CA ALA A 2 4.90 -14.94 -3.57
C ALA A 2 4.66 -14.35 -2.17
N GLN A 3 5.61 -14.53 -1.27
CA GLN A 3 5.55 -13.94 0.07
C GLN A 3 6.65 -12.89 0.20
N LEU A 4 6.29 -11.76 0.80
CA LEU A 4 7.26 -10.70 1.05
C LEU A 4 8.27 -11.18 2.09
N VAL A 5 9.57 -11.05 1.79
CA VAL A 5 10.64 -11.58 2.64
C VAL A 5 11.19 -10.53 3.61
N LYS A 6 11.08 -9.25 3.23
CA LYS A 6 11.54 -8.08 3.99
C LYS A 6 10.62 -6.90 3.73
N ALA A 7 10.53 -6.01 4.72
CA ALA A 7 9.88 -4.73 4.52
C ALA A 7 10.66 -3.89 3.51
N ALA A 8 9.94 -3.09 2.73
CA ALA A 8 10.50 -2.16 1.77
C ALA A 8 9.70 -0.86 1.75
N GLN A 9 10.33 0.23 1.35
CA GLN A 9 9.70 1.53 1.24
C GLN A 9 10.12 2.21 -0.07
N ALA A 10 9.19 2.96 -0.66
CA ALA A 10 9.39 3.75 -1.87
C ALA A 10 8.67 5.10 -1.75
N GLY A 11 9.24 6.15 -2.34
CA GLY A 11 8.70 7.52 -2.32
C GLY A 11 9.21 8.38 -1.17
N PHE A 12 8.63 9.57 -1.02
CA PHE A 12 8.96 10.56 0.01
C PHE A 12 7.71 11.08 0.74
N ASP A 13 7.85 11.46 2.01
CA ASP A 13 6.79 12.14 2.81
C ASP A 13 6.73 13.64 2.48
N GLU A 14 6.65 14.00 1.19
CA GLU A 14 6.63 15.39 0.71
C GLU A 14 5.38 15.70 -0.10
N LYS A 15 5.14 17.00 -0.34
CA LYS A 15 3.93 17.49 -1.01
C LYS A 15 3.91 17.04 -2.48
N ASN A 16 2.81 16.39 -2.91
CA ASN A 16 2.64 15.74 -4.21
C ASN A 16 3.45 14.45 -4.41
N ASP A 17 4.03 13.89 -3.36
CA ASP A 17 4.59 12.54 -3.39
C ASP A 17 3.89 11.68 -2.34
N ALA A 18 3.99 10.36 -2.51
CA ALA A 18 3.40 9.40 -1.59
C ALA A 18 4.47 8.42 -1.10
N LEU A 19 4.59 8.31 0.21
CA LEU A 19 5.44 7.33 0.85
C LEU A 19 4.68 6.00 0.96
N VAL A 20 5.16 4.98 0.27
CA VAL A 20 4.59 3.63 0.25
C VAL A 20 5.53 2.69 0.97
N THR A 21 5.06 2.07 2.05
CA THR A 21 5.76 1.05 2.81
C THR A 21 5.03 -0.28 2.64
N VAL A 22 5.76 -1.35 2.36
CA VAL A 22 5.24 -2.71 2.33
C VAL A 22 5.90 -3.54 3.42
N GLU A 23 5.10 -4.24 4.21
CA GLU A 23 5.55 -5.10 5.30
C GLU A 23 5.00 -6.51 5.16
N PRO A 24 5.79 -7.55 5.49
CA PRO A 24 5.30 -8.92 5.48
C PRO A 24 4.35 -9.15 6.66
N ILE A 25 3.20 -9.77 6.39
CA ILE A 25 2.25 -10.21 7.42
C ILE A 25 1.93 -11.69 7.27
N ALA A 26 1.28 -12.27 8.28
CA ALA A 26 1.04 -13.71 8.36
C ALA A 26 0.18 -14.25 7.20
N SER A 27 -0.86 -13.52 6.80
CA SER A 27 -1.69 -13.86 5.63
C SER A 27 -2.60 -12.68 5.26
N GLY A 28 -3.02 -12.64 3.99
CA GLY A 28 -3.95 -11.65 3.48
C GLY A 28 -3.28 -10.35 3.02
N ILE A 29 -4.11 -9.36 2.70
CA ILE A 29 -3.67 -8.04 2.23
C ILE A 29 -4.29 -6.99 3.15
N GLU A 30 -3.45 -6.27 3.90
CA GLU A 30 -3.87 -5.17 4.76
C GLU A 30 -3.46 -3.84 4.11
N ILE A 31 -4.35 -2.84 4.09
CA ILE A 31 -4.09 -1.54 3.45
C ILE A 31 -4.39 -0.42 4.43
N GLU A 32 -3.38 0.37 4.76
CA GLU A 32 -3.48 1.57 5.57
C GLU A 32 -3.16 2.78 4.70
N LEU A 33 -4.13 3.68 4.53
CA LEU A 33 -3.98 4.87 3.69
C LEU A 33 -4.24 6.12 4.51
N THR A 34 -3.23 6.99 4.60
CA THR A 34 -3.35 8.33 5.18
C THR A 34 -3.21 9.33 4.05
N SER A 35 -4.28 10.06 3.72
CA SER A 35 -4.29 11.05 2.64
C SER A 35 -5.13 12.28 2.97
N LYS A 36 -4.73 13.47 2.51
CA LYS A 36 -5.58 14.68 2.57
C LYS A 36 -6.83 14.58 1.69
N VAL A 37 -6.77 13.78 0.63
CA VAL A 37 -7.88 13.57 -0.32
C VAL A 37 -8.60 12.25 -0.10
N MET A 38 -8.42 11.62 1.08
CA MET A 38 -9.04 10.33 1.44
C MET A 38 -10.55 10.32 1.21
N ARG A 39 -11.23 11.45 1.43
CA ARG A 39 -12.69 11.55 1.26
C ARG A 39 -13.16 11.59 -0.20
N GLN A 40 -12.27 11.93 -1.13
CA GLN A 40 -12.57 12.00 -2.57
C GLN A 40 -12.06 10.76 -3.32
N TYR A 41 -10.86 10.26 -2.97
CA TYR A 41 -10.17 9.22 -3.72
C TYR A 41 -9.78 7.99 -2.89
N GLY A 42 -10.06 7.96 -1.59
CA GLY A 42 -9.58 6.90 -0.69
C GLY A 42 -9.97 5.48 -1.13
N ASP A 43 -11.22 5.28 -1.55
CA ASP A 43 -11.69 3.97 -2.01
C ASP A 43 -11.04 3.54 -3.34
N GLN A 44 -10.83 4.50 -4.26
CA GLN A 44 -10.12 4.22 -5.51
C GLN A 44 -8.67 3.86 -5.27
N ILE A 45 -7.95 4.63 -4.44
CA ILE A 45 -6.55 4.37 -4.10
C ILE A 45 -6.41 2.98 -3.47
N LYS A 46 -7.26 2.65 -2.49
CA LYS A 46 -7.27 1.32 -1.87
C LYS A 46 -7.53 0.21 -2.88
N SER A 47 -8.48 0.40 -3.80
CA SER A 47 -8.80 -0.59 -4.83
C SER A 47 -7.63 -0.81 -5.79
N VAL A 48 -6.94 0.25 -6.19
CA VAL A 48 -5.75 0.18 -7.05
C VAL A 48 -4.62 -0.58 -6.35
N ILE A 49 -4.34 -0.26 -5.08
CA ILE A 49 -3.31 -0.96 -4.29
C ILE A 49 -3.65 -2.45 -4.18
N LEU A 50 -4.89 -2.79 -3.81
CA LEU A 50 -5.34 -4.15 -3.67
C LEU A 50 -5.20 -4.95 -4.98
N ASN A 51 -5.64 -4.37 -6.10
CA ASN A 51 -5.51 -5.01 -7.41
C ASN A 51 -4.05 -5.19 -7.79
N THR A 52 -3.21 -4.17 -7.60
CA THR A 52 -1.78 -4.23 -7.93
C THR A 52 -1.08 -5.37 -7.18
N VAL A 53 -1.33 -5.50 -5.87
CA VAL A 53 -0.76 -6.58 -5.04
C VAL A 53 -1.25 -7.95 -5.51
N LYS A 54 -2.55 -8.09 -5.81
CA LYS A 54 -3.14 -9.33 -6.29
C LYS A 54 -2.61 -9.73 -7.68
N GLU A 55 -2.51 -8.77 -8.60
CA GLU A 55 -1.96 -8.98 -9.94
C GLU A 55 -0.48 -9.37 -9.89
N ALA A 56 0.28 -8.79 -8.95
CA ALA A 56 1.65 -9.19 -8.68
C ALA A 56 1.77 -10.57 -7.99
N GLY A 57 0.65 -11.17 -7.57
CA GLY A 57 0.58 -12.53 -7.02
C GLY A 57 1.13 -12.67 -5.60
N TYR A 58 1.14 -11.58 -4.83
CA TYR A 58 1.58 -11.57 -3.43
C TYR A 58 0.42 -11.84 -2.46
N ASP A 59 0.68 -12.63 -1.43
CA ASP A 59 -0.18 -12.82 -0.26
C ASP A 59 0.63 -12.59 1.01
N GLY A 60 -0.02 -12.10 2.07
CA GLY A 60 0.64 -11.78 3.33
C GLY A 60 1.44 -10.48 3.25
N VAL A 61 0.84 -9.41 2.72
CA VAL A 61 1.47 -8.08 2.68
C VAL A 61 0.57 -7.02 3.30
N LYS A 62 1.17 -6.18 4.14
CA LYS A 62 0.59 -4.92 4.60
C LYS A 62 1.16 -3.78 3.78
N VAL A 63 0.30 -2.97 3.20
CA VAL A 63 0.68 -1.78 2.43
C VAL A 63 0.24 -0.54 3.20
N ILE A 64 1.20 0.31 3.55
CA ILE A 64 0.98 1.58 4.25
C ILE A 64 1.31 2.68 3.26
N VAL A 65 0.37 3.59 3.01
CA VAL A 65 0.52 4.71 2.08
C VAL A 65 0.27 6.02 2.81
N GLN A 66 1.22 6.93 2.72
CA GLN A 66 1.14 8.27 3.28
C GLN A 66 1.24 9.29 2.15
N ASP A 67 0.15 10.03 1.92
CA ASP A 67 -0.02 11.00 0.84
C ASP A 67 -0.40 12.36 1.44
N LYS A 68 0.41 13.40 1.24
CA LYS A 68 0.26 14.70 1.91
C LYS A 68 0.16 15.90 0.97
#